data_AF-A0A7C7CJD7-F1
#
_entry.id   AF-A0A7C7CJD7-F1
#
_cell.length_a   1.000
_cell.length_b   1.000
_cell.length_c   1.000
_cell.angle_alpha   90.00
_cell.angle_beta   90.00
_cell.angle_gamma   90.00
#
_symmetry.space_group_name_H-M   'P 1'
#
loop_
_entity.id
_entity.type
_entity.pdbx_description
1 polymer ?
#
loop_
_entity_poly.entity_id
_entity_poly.type
_entity_poly.pdbx_seq_one_letter_code
_entity_poly.pdbx_strand_id
1 'polypeptide(L)' 'DGRGNYSLGIREQVIFPEIDYNNIDRIRGLQIAIVTSARNDQEGFRLLEHLGMPFARTRDSLAG' A
#
# COMPACT_ATOMS: atom_id res chain seq x y z
N ASP A 1 0.41 -12.63 -4.07
CA ASP A 1 0.61 -13.91 -3.35
C ASP A 1 0.35 -15.11 -4.28
N GLY A 2 0.60 -14.94 -5.59
CA GLY A 2 0.20 -15.87 -6.63
C GLY A 2 -1.29 -15.85 -6.96
N ARG A 3 -2.14 -15.25 -6.13
CA ARG A 3 -3.60 -15.23 -6.25
C ARG A 3 -4.16 -13.80 -6.31
N GLY A 4 -3.33 -12.81 -6.63
CA GLY A 4 -3.78 -11.43 -6.80
C GLY A 4 -4.04 -10.68 -5.49
N ASN A 5 -3.67 -11.24 -4.33
CA ASN A 5 -3.66 -10.48 -3.09
C ASN A 5 -2.33 -9.73 -2.93
N TYR A 6 -2.43 -8.54 -2.32
CA TYR A 6 -1.31 -7.62 -2.14
C TYR A 6 -1.17 -7.24 -0.67
N SER A 7 0.03 -7.39 -0.12
CA SER A 7 0.35 -6.99 1.25
C SER A 7 1.33 -5.82 1.23
N LEU A 8 1.05 -4.77 1.99
CA LEU A 8 1.90 -3.60 2.15
C LEU A 8 2.09 -3.26 3.62
N GLY A 9 3.29 -2.79 3.96
CA GLY A 9 3.63 -2.33 5.30
C GLY A 9 3.81 -0.82 5.32
N ILE A 10 3.12 -0.15 6.24
CA ILE A 10 3.28 1.26 6.56
C ILE A 10 4.08 1.33 7.86
N ARG A 11 5.19 2.06 7.87
CA ARG A 11 6.04 2.18 9.07
C ARG A 11 5.45 3.09 10.13
N GLU A 12 4.73 4.10 9.70
CA GLU A 12 4.22 5.17 10.55
C GLU A 12 2.72 5.37 10.29
N GLN A 13 1.88 4.97 11.24
CA GLN A 13 0.42 5.14 11.13
C GLN A 13 -0.05 6.61 11.19
N VAL A 14 0.82 7.55 11.56
CA VAL A 14 0.50 8.98 11.70
C VAL A 14 0.33 9.71 10.37
N ILE A 15 0.57 9.01 9.24
CA ILE A 15 0.28 9.55 7.90
C ILE A 15 -1.22 9.74 7.65
N PHE A 16 -2.07 9.08 8.45
CA PHE A 16 -3.51 9.19 8.35
C PHE A 16 -3.98 10.41 9.15
N PRO A 17 -4.72 11.36 8.54
CA PRO A 17 -5.18 12.57 9.22
C PRO A 17 -6.13 12.30 10.40
N GLU A 18 -6.72 11.10 10.47
CA GLU A 18 -7.58 10.65 11.56
C GLU A 18 -6.81 10.34 12.86
N ILE A 19 -5.48 10.22 12.79
CA ILE A 19 -4.63 9.79 13.91
C ILE A 19 -4.06 11.02 14.62
N ASP A 20 -4.53 11.29 15.85
CA ASP A 20 -4.01 12.39 16.68
C ASP A 20 -2.65 12.02 17.29
N TYR A 21 -1.59 12.64 16.77
CA TYR A 21 -0.22 12.46 17.24
C TYR A 21 -0.07 12.72 18.75
N ASN A 22 -0.82 13.65 19.33
CA ASN A 22 -0.68 14.04 20.73
C ASN A 22 -1.20 12.98 21.71
N ASN A 23 -2.01 12.04 21.23
CA ASN A 23 -2.64 11.00 22.04
C ASN A 23 -2.01 9.62 21.83
N ILE A 24 -0.83 9.55 21.18
CA ILE A 24 -0.14 8.30 20.86
C ILE A 24 1.12 8.17 21.72
N ASP A 25 1.19 7.09 22.51
CA ASP A 25 2.38 6.81 23.33
C ASP A 25 3.60 6.40 22.49
N ARG A 26 3.39 5.69 21.36
CA ARG A 26 4.46 5.18 20.48
C ARG A 26 4.01 5.02 19.03
N ILE A 27 4.88 5.37 18.08
CA ILE A 27 4.68 5.09 16.66
C ILE A 27 4.66 3.57 16.46
N ARG A 28 3.64 3.08 15.75
CA ARG A 28 3.50 1.68 15.34
C ARG A 28 3.44 1.59 13.83
N GLY A 29 3.96 0.48 13.32
CA GLY A 29 3.75 0.07 11.93
C GLY A 29 2.39 -0.58 11.76
N LEU A 30 1.85 -0.47 10.55
CA LEU A 30 0.60 -1.07 10.12
C LEU A 30 0.88 -2.02 8.94
N GLN A 31 0.36 -3.24 9.02
CA GLN A 31 0.37 -4.18 7.91
C GLN A 31 -1.03 -4.21 7.30
N ILE A 32 -1.12 -3.92 6.00
CA ILE A 32 -2.38 -3.93 5.25
C ILE A 32 -2.31 -5.07 4.24
N ALA A 33 -3.31 -5.96 4.28
CA ALA A 33 -3.49 -7.00 3.28
C ALA A 33 -4.76 -6.71 2.48
N ILE A 34 -4.58 -6.49 1.18
CA ILE A 34 -5.67 -6.27 0.23
C ILE A 34 -6.00 -7.62 -0.40
N VAL A 35 -7.16 -8.15 -0.03
CA VAL A 35 -7.70 -9.39 -0.58
C VAL A 35 -8.58 -9.06 -1.77
N THR A 36 -8.28 -9.66 -2.93
CA THR A 36 -9.03 -9.40 -4.17
C THR A 36 -9.65 -10.69 -4.71
N SER A 37 -10.58 -10.56 -5.65
CA SER A 37 -11.15 -11.69 -6.40
C SER A 37 -10.32 -12.07 -7.63
N ALA A 38 -9.16 -11.44 -7.84
CA ALA A 38 -8.28 -11.75 -8.97
C ALA A 38 -7.78 -13.19 -8.88
N ARG A 39 -7.50 -13.81 -10.02
CA ARG A 39 -7.04 -15.21 -10.05
C ARG A 39 -5.52 -15.34 -10.07
N ASN A 40 -4.84 -14.24 -10.39
CA ASN A 40 -3.39 -14.18 -10.53
C ASN A 40 -2.88 -12.76 -10.16
N ASP A 41 -1.57 -12.66 -9.96
CA ASP A 41 -0.93 -11.40 -9.54
C ASP A 41 -1.00 -10.30 -10.62
N GLN A 42 -1.08 -10.66 -11.91
CA GLN A 42 -1.18 -9.67 -12.99
C GLN A 42 -2.54 -8.96 -13.00
N GLU A 43 -3.63 -9.71 -12.80
CA GLU A 43 -4.97 -9.16 -12.64
C GLU A 43 -5.07 -8.31 -11.37
N GLY A 44 -4.53 -8.81 -10.25
CA GLY A 44 -4.50 -8.06 -8.98
C GLY A 44 -3.73 -6.75 -9.10
N PHE A 45 -2.58 -6.77 -9.77
CA PHE A 45 -1.78 -5.58 -10.02
C PHE A 45 -2.53 -4.54 -10.85
N ARG A 46 -3.13 -4.94 -11.98
CA ARG A 46 -3.90 -4.04 -12.85
C ARG A 46 -5.12 -3.46 -12.15
N LEU A 47 -5.82 -4.27 -11.35
CA LEU A 47 -6.96 -3.80 -10.55
C LEU A 47 -6.51 -2.68 -9.61
N LEU A 48 -5.44 -2.92 -8.86
CA LEU A 48 -4.91 -1.95 -7.91
C LEU A 48 -4.38 -0.69 -8.60
N GLU A 49 -3.73 -0.82 -9.75
CA GLU A 49 -3.28 0.31 -10.58
C GLU A 49 -4.47 1.18 -11.03
N HIS A 50 -5.56 0.56 -11.50
CA HIS A 50 -6.77 1.28 -11.90
C HIS A 50 -7.52 1.92 -10.72
N LEU A 51 -7.40 1.36 -9.52
CA LEU A 51 -7.91 1.96 -8.27
C LEU A 51 -7.01 3.10 -7.76
N GLY A 52 -5.90 3.38 -8.42
CA GLY A 52 -5.00 4.48 -8.08
C GLY A 52 -3.91 4.11 -7.07
N MET A 53 -3.61 2.82 -6.88
CA MET A 53 -2.46 2.43 -6.05
C MET A 53 -1.17 2.99 -6.67
N PRO A 54 -0.37 3.74 -5.88
CA PRO A 54 0.83 4.41 -6.37
C PRO A 54 2.00 3.43 -6.46
N PHE A 55 1.92 2.46 -7.36
CA PHE A 55 3.06 1.58 -7.63
C PHE A 55 4.23 2.38 -8.20
N ALA A 56 5.45 2.01 -7.80
CA ALA A 56 6.66 2.60 -8.33
C ALA A 56 6.69 2.41 -9.86
N ARG A 57 6.58 3.50 -10.60
CA ARG A 57 6.86 3.49 -12.04
C ARG A 57 8.34 3.73 -12.22
N THR A 58 9.01 2.91 -13.01
CA THR A 58 10.45 3.02 -13.35
C THR A 58 10.88 4.36 -13.96
N ARG A 59 10.00 5.37 -14.02
CA ARG A 59 10.30 6.72 -14.51
C ARG A 59 10.88 7.67 -13.44
N ASP A 60 10.80 7.32 -12.16
CA ASP A 60 11.30 8.17 -11.07
C ASP A 60 12.80 7.96 -10.75
N SER A 61 13.50 7.13 -11.52
CA SER A 61 14.98 7.00 -11.47
C SER A 61 15.71 7.88 -12.49
N LEU A 62 15.00 8.77 -13.20
CA LEU A 62 15.57 9.72 -14.17
C LEU A 62 15.27 11.21 -13.86
N ALA A 63 14.62 11.50 -12.74
CA ALA A 63 14.58 12.85 -12.19
C ALA A 63 15.56 12.87 -11.01
N GLY A 64 16.67 13.60 -11.20
CA GLY A 64 17.81 13.67 -10.28
C GLY A 64 17.55 14.39 -8.97
#